data_AF-A9IRW7-F1
#
_entry.id   AF-A9IRW7-F1
#
_cell.length_a   1.000
_cell.length_b   1.000
_cell.length_c   1.000
_cell.angle_alpha   90.00
_cell.angle_beta   90.00
_cell.angle_gamma   90.00
#
_symmetry.space_group_name_H-M   'P 1'
#
loop_
_entity.id
_entity.type
_entity.pdbx_description
1 polymer ?
#
loop_
_entity_poly.entity_id
_entity_poly.type
_entity_poly.pdbx_seq_one_letter_code
_entity_poly.pdbx_strand_id
1 'polypeptide(L)'
;MLSLHQARAKRAAGELPAPAAKPSRADVVTARHAAILAGRPDPYPEIADDDPLWQKTPTPVPEHGRDEARRRHQKDENARIQDDPQAILPPLMSVADMLNDCVWIAAGGQVGRLSAPKTVLPFKDFCDLTACNTTEVSEPESKAKPRQVPNAMLWKRDPNRKTVTTRTFHAGASAICRDPDGEMAMNSWRPIERSRPTADVQPFLDHVDYLIADTAECEVFLDWLAHIEQQPGVLPHYGWLHIAENTGTGRNWLASVLARVWRGYVAPNVDLPALLESQFNGMLAGRVLAMVDEVQEGGGENPFRHANRLNAIVNAEERILNPKFGRQHKEHNSCRWLVFSNYENALPLKGTDRRWRVVRHNAAPRPPEEYTRLYALLGNAEFINAVGVFLRDRDISKFNPGERPPMNDAKRAALSASRSMVQQTAEQLIKHWPSDVITNQDAASVLSEGLDDKLNVAMRRALLESGAIQYRDGVTVKVRGRAGKCWILRNADRWADRPSSVVGGEAARARELREYSATALDILADCTSDDEGLRPC
;
A
#
# COMPACT_ATOMS: atom_id res chain seq x y z
N MET A 1 36.43 -41.48 -29.84
CA MET A 1 35.77 -40.25 -29.36
C MET A 1 34.60 -40.66 -28.49
N LEU A 2 34.50 -40.14 -27.25
CA LEU A 2 33.37 -40.41 -26.35
C LEU A 2 32.12 -39.66 -26.82
N SER A 3 30.93 -40.26 -26.65
CA SER A 3 29.68 -39.57 -26.94
C SER A 3 29.43 -38.43 -25.92
N LEU A 4 28.65 -37.43 -26.32
CA LEU A 4 28.37 -36.23 -25.50
C LEU A 4 27.73 -36.57 -24.13
N HIS A 5 26.97 -37.67 -24.06
CA HIS A 5 26.40 -38.19 -22.82
C HIS A 5 27.46 -38.86 -21.94
N GLN A 6 28.38 -39.63 -22.50
CA GLN A 6 29.47 -40.25 -21.75
C GLN A 6 30.45 -39.22 -21.18
N ALA A 7 30.70 -38.12 -21.91
CA ALA A 7 31.53 -37.02 -21.43
C ALA A 7 30.88 -36.23 -20.27
N ARG A 8 29.55 -36.09 -20.27
CA ARG A 8 28.81 -35.44 -19.17
C ARG A 8 28.79 -36.30 -17.91
N ALA A 9 28.58 -37.61 -18.04
CA ALA A 9 28.62 -38.54 -16.91
C ALA A 9 29.99 -38.54 -16.21
N LYS A 10 31.09 -38.56 -16.98
CA LYS A 10 32.44 -38.50 -16.43
C LYS A 10 32.81 -37.17 -15.78
N ARG A 11 32.22 -36.04 -16.22
CA ARG A 11 32.35 -34.73 -15.56
C ARG A 11 31.57 -34.63 -14.25
N ALA A 12 30.39 -35.23 -14.19
CA ALA A 12 29.62 -35.31 -12.94
C ALA A 12 30.30 -36.19 -11.88
N ALA A 13 31.07 -37.19 -12.31
CA ALA A 13 31.86 -38.07 -11.44
C ALA A 13 33.23 -37.47 -11.01
N GLY A 14 33.57 -36.24 -11.44
CA GLY A 14 34.83 -35.58 -11.07
C GLY A 14 36.09 -36.08 -11.80
N GLU A 15 35.94 -36.97 -12.78
CA GLU A 15 37.06 -37.59 -13.52
C GLU A 15 37.62 -36.71 -14.65
N LEU A 16 36.98 -35.57 -14.95
CA LEU A 16 37.40 -34.62 -15.97
C LEU A 16 37.39 -33.17 -15.43
N PRO A 17 38.43 -32.36 -15.69
CA PRO A 17 38.47 -30.97 -15.27
C PRO A 17 37.37 -30.14 -15.95
N ALA A 18 36.88 -29.11 -15.24
CA ALA A 18 35.94 -28.14 -15.80
C ALA A 18 36.56 -27.42 -17.00
N PRO A 19 35.79 -27.14 -18.08
CA PRO A 19 36.31 -26.39 -19.22
C PRO A 19 36.67 -24.97 -18.78
N ALA A 20 37.86 -24.50 -19.17
CA ALA A 20 38.26 -23.11 -18.96
C ALA A 20 37.20 -22.16 -19.52
N ALA A 21 36.81 -21.16 -18.73
CA ALA A 21 35.87 -20.13 -19.17
C ALA A 21 36.44 -19.43 -20.41
N LYS A 22 35.66 -19.39 -21.50
CA LYS A 22 36.06 -18.66 -22.70
C LYS A 22 35.98 -17.16 -22.43
N PRO A 23 36.99 -16.36 -22.83
CA PRO A 23 37.00 -14.92 -22.59
C PRO A 23 35.83 -14.23 -23.28
N SER A 24 35.29 -13.18 -22.67
CA SER A 24 34.21 -12.38 -23.26
C SER A 24 34.72 -11.55 -24.43
N ARG A 25 33.82 -11.06 -25.29
CA ARG A 25 34.18 -10.19 -26.42
C ARG A 25 34.89 -8.91 -25.96
N ALA A 26 34.56 -8.40 -24.78
CA ALA A 26 35.24 -7.26 -24.18
C ALA A 26 36.69 -7.61 -23.81
N ASP A 27 36.92 -8.78 -23.21
CA ASP A 27 38.27 -9.23 -22.82
C ASP A 27 39.18 -9.42 -24.04
N VAL A 28 38.64 -9.95 -25.14
CA VAL A 28 39.38 -10.14 -26.41
C VAL A 28 39.73 -8.79 -27.05
N VAL A 29 38.81 -7.83 -27.05
CA VAL A 29 39.05 -6.48 -27.59
C VAL A 29 40.09 -5.74 -26.75
N THR A 30 40.00 -5.82 -25.42
CA THR A 30 40.98 -5.21 -24.51
C THR A 30 42.36 -5.84 -24.66
N ALA A 31 42.45 -7.17 -24.79
CA ALA A 31 43.70 -7.89 -25.01
C ALA A 31 44.35 -7.53 -26.36
N ARG A 32 43.56 -7.40 -27.44
CA ARG A 32 44.03 -6.91 -28.75
C ARG A 32 44.58 -5.49 -28.67
N HIS A 33 43.85 -4.59 -28.01
CA HIS A 33 44.30 -3.20 -27.85
C HIS A 33 45.60 -3.11 -27.06
N ALA A 34 45.74 -3.91 -26.00
CA ALA A 34 46.96 -3.99 -25.20
C ALA A 34 48.15 -4.58 -25.98
N ALA A 35 47.92 -5.57 -26.85
CA ALA A 35 48.96 -6.17 -27.70
C ALA A 35 49.47 -5.18 -28.77
N ILE A 36 48.56 -4.42 -29.39
CA ILE A 36 48.89 -3.37 -30.37
C ILE A 36 49.73 -2.26 -29.72
N LEU A 37 49.33 -1.78 -28.52
CA LEU A 37 50.07 -0.76 -27.79
C LEU A 37 51.46 -1.24 -27.32
N ALA A 38 51.63 -2.55 -27.15
CA ALA A 38 52.90 -3.16 -26.73
C ALA A 38 53.77 -3.68 -27.88
N GLY A 39 53.36 -3.49 -29.14
CA GLY A 39 54.09 -3.97 -30.33
C GLY A 39 54.22 -5.50 -30.42
N ARG A 40 53.31 -6.25 -29.78
CA ARG A 40 53.30 -7.72 -29.76
C ARG A 40 52.32 -8.27 -30.80
N PRO A 41 52.57 -9.47 -31.36
CA PRO A 41 51.62 -10.12 -32.26
C PRO A 41 50.30 -10.42 -31.54
N ASP A 42 49.20 -10.36 -32.28
CA ASP A 42 47.85 -10.60 -31.76
C ASP A 42 47.75 -12.02 -31.17
N PRO A 43 47.40 -12.17 -29.88
CA PRO A 43 47.26 -13.48 -29.25
C PRO A 43 46.06 -14.29 -29.77
N TYR A 44 45.20 -13.73 -30.63
CA TYR A 44 44.03 -14.42 -31.20
C TYR A 44 44.06 -14.38 -32.75
N PRO A 45 44.23 -15.53 -33.44
CA PRO A 45 44.19 -15.58 -34.90
C PRO A 45 42.80 -15.20 -35.44
N GLU A 46 42.74 -14.57 -36.62
CA GLU A 46 41.52 -14.10 -37.28
C GLU A 46 40.43 -15.18 -37.31
N ILE A 47 39.36 -14.93 -36.56
CA ILE A 47 38.12 -15.70 -36.65
C ILE A 47 37.39 -15.13 -37.86
N ALA A 48 37.24 -15.94 -38.91
CA ALA A 48 36.43 -15.61 -40.07
C ALA A 48 35.01 -15.19 -39.63
N ASP A 49 34.46 -14.16 -40.25
CA ASP A 49 33.18 -13.50 -39.91
C ASP A 49 31.92 -14.41 -40.02
N ASP A 50 32.08 -15.72 -40.26
CA ASP A 50 31.00 -16.68 -40.53
C ASP A 50 30.87 -17.80 -39.47
N ASP A 51 31.06 -17.51 -38.18
CA ASP A 51 30.71 -18.46 -37.10
C ASP A 51 29.19 -18.37 -36.75
N PRO A 52 28.38 -19.43 -37.02
CA PRO A 52 26.93 -19.40 -36.82
C PRO A 52 26.50 -19.33 -35.34
N LEU A 53 27.43 -19.41 -34.38
CA LEU A 53 27.14 -19.35 -32.94
C LEU A 53 27.05 -17.94 -32.36
N TRP A 54 27.39 -16.90 -33.14
CA TRP A 54 27.35 -15.50 -32.70
C TRP A 54 26.21 -14.66 -33.32
N GLN A 55 25.37 -15.26 -34.18
CA GLN A 55 24.13 -14.65 -34.69
C GLN A 55 22.91 -14.91 -33.77
N LYS A 56 23.10 -15.04 -32.46
CA LYS A 56 21.97 -14.87 -31.55
C LYS A 56 21.73 -13.38 -31.38
N THR A 57 20.95 -12.81 -32.29
CA THR A 57 20.16 -11.60 -32.03
C THR A 57 19.56 -11.78 -30.64
N PRO A 58 19.69 -10.81 -29.71
CA PRO A 58 19.07 -10.93 -28.39
C PRO A 58 17.62 -11.32 -28.63
N THR A 59 17.23 -12.47 -28.09
CA THR A 59 15.88 -12.99 -28.29
C THR A 59 14.94 -11.87 -27.90
N PRO A 60 14.07 -11.38 -28.80
CA PRO A 60 13.21 -10.26 -28.48
C PRO A 60 12.46 -10.64 -27.22
N VAL A 61 12.63 -9.84 -26.15
CA VAL A 61 11.87 -10.06 -24.92
C VAL A 61 10.40 -10.06 -25.34
N PRO A 62 9.63 -11.13 -25.06
CA PRO A 62 8.22 -11.20 -25.37
C PRO A 62 7.55 -9.90 -24.94
N GLU A 63 6.56 -9.42 -25.67
CA GLU A 63 5.88 -8.13 -25.41
C GLU A 63 5.49 -7.96 -23.92
N HIS A 64 5.05 -9.06 -23.29
CA HIS A 64 4.75 -9.13 -21.86
C HIS A 64 5.96 -8.84 -20.95
N GLY A 65 7.16 -9.34 -21.29
CA GLY A 65 8.38 -9.07 -20.51
C GLY A 65 8.91 -7.63 -20.68
N ARG A 66 8.62 -6.98 -21.82
CA ARG A 66 8.91 -5.55 -22.02
C ARG A 66 7.99 -4.67 -21.18
N ASP A 67 6.72 -5.04 -21.09
CA ASP A 67 5.73 -4.34 -20.26
C ASP A 67 6.03 -4.48 -18.75
N GLU A 68 6.44 -5.66 -18.30
CA GLU A 68 6.82 -5.89 -16.90
C GLU A 68 8.09 -5.10 -16.52
N ALA A 69 9.11 -5.11 -17.38
CA ALA A 69 10.31 -4.30 -17.18
C ALA A 69 10.00 -2.79 -17.12
N ARG A 70 9.12 -2.29 -18.01
CA ARG A 70 8.65 -0.91 -17.99
C ARG A 70 7.92 -0.58 -16.68
N ARG A 71 7.02 -1.45 -16.22
CA ARG A 71 6.30 -1.29 -14.94
C ARG A 71 7.28 -1.22 -13.77
N ARG A 72 8.25 -2.14 -13.71
CA ARG A 72 9.27 -2.15 -12.65
C ARG A 72 10.09 -0.87 -12.65
N HIS A 73 10.59 -0.44 -13.81
CA HIS A 73 11.32 0.82 -13.93
C HIS A 73 10.49 2.02 -13.43
N GLN A 74 9.20 2.05 -13.76
CA GLN A 74 8.31 3.12 -13.28
C GLN A 74 8.11 3.08 -11.76
N LYS A 75 7.94 1.89 -11.18
CA LYS A 75 7.83 1.72 -9.71
C LYS A 75 9.09 2.19 -9.02
N ASP A 76 10.25 1.77 -9.51
CA ASP A 76 11.56 2.14 -8.98
C ASP A 76 11.79 3.66 -9.09
N GLU A 77 11.46 4.27 -10.24
CA GLU A 77 11.56 5.71 -10.43
C GLU A 77 10.61 6.47 -9.49
N ASN A 78 9.36 6.04 -9.37
CA ASN A 78 8.39 6.65 -8.47
C ASN A 78 8.85 6.59 -7.03
N ALA A 79 9.48 5.50 -6.59
CA ALA A 79 10.07 5.38 -5.26
C ALA A 79 11.29 6.31 -5.11
N ARG A 80 12.20 6.30 -6.09
CA ARG A 80 13.43 7.11 -6.10
C ARG A 80 13.14 8.61 -5.95
N ILE A 81 12.12 9.13 -6.63
CA ILE A 81 11.79 10.57 -6.55
C ILE A 81 11.25 10.99 -5.17
N GLN A 82 10.77 10.05 -4.33
CA GLN A 82 10.27 10.37 -2.98
C GLN A 82 11.40 10.58 -1.97
N ASP A 83 12.56 9.99 -2.25
CA ASP A 83 13.73 10.04 -1.38
C ASP A 83 14.75 11.01 -1.97
N ASP A 84 14.28 12.25 -2.24
CA ASP A 84 15.02 13.29 -2.94
C ASP A 84 16.47 13.41 -2.43
N PRO A 85 17.48 12.99 -3.22
CA PRO A 85 18.86 13.06 -2.79
C PRO A 85 19.28 14.53 -2.79
N GLN A 86 19.31 15.16 -1.62
CA GLN A 86 19.90 16.49 -1.50
C GLN A 86 21.37 16.42 -1.88
N ALA A 87 21.79 17.28 -2.81
CA ALA A 87 23.20 17.44 -3.14
C ALA A 87 23.97 17.82 -1.86
N ILE A 88 24.80 16.90 -1.37
CA ILE A 88 25.61 17.08 -0.16
C ILE A 88 26.89 17.80 -0.58
N LEU A 89 26.79 19.08 -0.93
CA LEU A 89 27.95 19.96 -0.84
C LEU A 89 28.04 20.46 0.61
N PRO A 90 29.23 20.55 1.21
CA PRO A 90 29.42 21.18 2.51
C PRO A 90 28.79 22.58 2.46
N PRO A 91 27.69 22.84 3.19
CA PRO A 91 27.00 24.11 3.04
C PRO A 91 27.87 25.19 3.67
N LEU A 92 28.19 26.25 2.93
CA LEU A 92 28.86 27.42 3.50
C LEU A 92 27.86 28.18 4.35
N MET A 93 28.04 28.18 5.66
CA MET A 93 27.10 28.78 6.62
C MET A 93 27.86 29.59 7.66
N SER A 94 27.54 30.88 7.75
CA SER A 94 27.94 31.73 8.88
C SER A 94 27.19 31.32 10.15
N VAL A 95 27.62 31.82 11.31
CA VAL A 95 26.88 31.61 12.57
C VAL A 95 25.46 32.20 12.48
N ALA A 96 25.30 33.35 11.81
CA ALA A 96 23.99 33.97 11.59
C ALA A 96 23.08 33.09 10.71
N ASP A 97 23.62 32.49 9.65
CA ASP A 97 22.86 31.56 8.80
C ASP A 97 22.41 30.34 9.60
N MET A 98 23.29 29.79 10.44
CA MET A 98 22.94 28.67 11.34
C MET A 98 21.87 29.06 12.36
N LEU A 99 21.90 30.28 12.92
CA LEU A 99 20.85 30.76 13.82
C LEU A 99 19.49 30.89 13.12
N ASN A 100 19.50 31.21 11.83
CA ASN A 100 18.30 31.33 11.01
C ASN A 100 17.74 29.97 10.57
N ASP A 101 18.58 29.05 10.11
CA ASP A 101 18.15 27.80 9.46
C ASP A 101 18.26 26.55 10.35
N CYS A 102 19.25 26.47 11.24
CA CYS A 102 19.50 25.27 12.03
C CYS A 102 18.65 25.25 13.31
N VAL A 103 18.14 24.07 13.64
CA VAL A 103 17.36 23.80 14.84
C VAL A 103 18.01 22.66 15.60
N TRP A 104 18.27 22.86 16.89
CA TRP A 104 18.71 21.81 17.79
C TRP A 104 17.52 20.93 18.21
N ILE A 105 17.64 19.63 18.02
CA ILE A 105 16.65 18.63 18.44
C ILE A 105 17.24 17.90 19.65
N ALA A 106 16.65 18.13 20.82
CA ALA A 106 17.16 17.58 22.08
C ALA A 106 17.15 16.05 22.09
N ALA A 107 16.08 15.43 21.58
CA ALA A 107 16.00 14.00 21.38
C ALA A 107 17.10 13.53 20.41
N GLY A 108 18.03 12.71 20.92
CA GLY A 108 19.13 12.16 20.12
C GLY A 108 20.27 13.14 19.82
N GLY A 109 20.23 14.38 20.30
CA GLY A 109 21.31 15.37 20.12
C GLY A 109 21.59 15.66 18.65
N GLN A 110 20.54 16.01 17.91
CA GLN A 110 20.57 16.15 16.46
C GLN A 110 20.41 17.62 16.03
N VAL A 111 20.78 17.89 14.77
CA VAL A 111 20.57 19.18 14.11
C VAL A 111 19.69 18.94 12.91
N GLY A 112 18.57 19.65 12.84
CA GLY A 112 17.74 19.75 11.65
C GLY A 112 17.87 21.12 11.00
N ARG A 113 17.47 21.22 9.73
CA ARG A 113 17.47 22.47 8.95
C ARG A 113 16.07 22.83 8.49
N LEU A 114 15.61 24.07 8.72
CA LEU A 114 14.28 24.53 8.30
C LEU A 114 14.12 24.55 6.77
N SER A 115 15.18 24.90 6.05
CA SER A 115 15.25 24.86 4.58
C SER A 115 15.22 23.43 4.02
N ALA A 116 15.63 22.45 4.80
CA ALA A 116 15.80 21.05 4.43
C ALA A 116 15.26 20.12 5.54
N PRO A 117 13.93 20.11 5.80
CA PRO A 117 13.37 19.57 7.04
C PRO A 117 13.44 18.03 7.17
N LYS A 118 13.72 17.33 6.06
CA LYS A 118 14.00 15.89 6.06
C LYS A 118 15.45 15.55 6.43
N THR A 119 16.35 16.52 6.32
CA THR A 119 17.77 16.35 6.60
C THR A 119 18.04 16.66 8.07
N VAL A 120 18.26 15.59 8.82
CA VAL A 120 18.60 15.66 10.24
C VAL A 120 19.82 14.79 10.49
N LEU A 121 20.84 15.39 11.09
CA LEU A 121 22.11 14.75 11.35
C LEU A 121 22.38 14.72 12.86
N PRO A 122 22.98 13.66 13.40
CA PRO A 122 23.65 13.75 14.69
C PRO A 122 24.59 14.95 14.72
N PHE A 123 24.68 15.65 15.86
CA PHE A 123 25.49 16.87 15.94
C PHE A 123 26.94 16.68 15.51
N LYS A 124 27.52 15.49 15.79
CA LYS A 124 28.88 15.15 15.35
C LYS A 124 28.98 15.19 13.83
N ASP A 125 28.10 14.49 13.13
CA ASP A 125 28.11 14.41 11.67
C ASP A 125 27.83 15.78 11.03
N PHE A 126 26.98 16.60 11.67
CA PHE A 126 26.79 17.99 11.27
C PHE A 126 28.07 18.83 11.41
N CYS A 127 28.84 18.67 12.48
CA CYS A 127 30.13 19.34 12.66
C CYS A 127 31.13 18.90 11.59
N ASP A 128 31.21 17.61 11.30
CA ASP A 128 32.11 17.05 10.29
C ASP A 128 31.74 17.58 8.89
N LEU A 129 30.44 17.63 8.56
CA LEU A 129 29.94 18.18 7.30
C LEU A 129 30.22 19.68 7.15
N THR A 130 30.19 20.44 8.25
CA THR A 130 30.35 21.90 8.26
C THR A 130 31.73 22.35 8.75
N ALA A 131 32.72 21.45 8.79
CA ALA A 131 34.03 21.70 9.38
C ALA A 131 34.80 22.85 8.70
N CYS A 132 34.50 23.13 7.42
CA CYS A 132 35.08 24.26 6.69
C CYS A 132 34.54 25.62 7.14
N ASN A 133 33.37 25.67 7.78
CA ASN A 133 32.76 26.90 8.27
C ASN A 133 33.40 27.29 9.59
N THR A 134 34.31 28.27 9.55
CA THR A 134 35.02 28.76 10.73
C THR A 134 34.89 30.27 10.86
N THR A 135 34.93 30.75 12.09
CA THR A 135 35.00 32.18 12.41
C THR A 135 36.24 32.41 13.26
N GLU A 136 36.98 33.47 12.95
CA GLU A 136 38.11 33.89 13.75
C GLU A 136 37.60 34.58 15.01
N VAL A 137 37.94 34.03 16.17
CA VAL A 137 37.61 34.62 17.47
C VAL A 137 38.89 35.13 18.10
N SER A 138 38.92 36.44 18.37
CA SER A 138 39.95 37.12 19.15
C SER A 138 39.34 37.65 20.45
N GLU A 139 40.03 37.43 21.56
CA GLU A 139 39.64 38.01 22.85
C GLU A 139 40.25 39.42 22.96
N PRO A 140 39.44 40.48 23.17
CA PRO A 140 39.91 41.87 23.13
C PRO A 140 41.06 42.19 24.12
N GLU A 141 41.19 41.41 25.19
CA GLU A 141 42.16 41.64 26.28
C GLU A 141 43.28 40.58 26.33
N SER A 142 43.31 39.61 25.40
CA SER A 142 44.24 38.50 25.41
C SER A 142 45.39 38.70 24.41
N LYS A 143 46.64 38.43 24.81
CA LYS A 143 47.80 38.36 23.90
C LYS A 143 47.82 37.08 23.05
N ALA A 144 46.81 36.23 23.16
CA ALA A 144 46.71 34.99 22.39
C ALA A 144 46.46 35.27 20.90
N LYS A 145 47.03 34.43 20.03
CA LYS A 145 46.76 34.49 18.59
C LYS A 145 45.28 34.20 18.32
N PRO A 146 44.66 34.84 17.31
CA PRO A 146 43.28 34.56 16.94
C PRO A 146 43.09 33.07 16.65
N ARG A 147 41.99 32.50 17.14
CA ARG A 147 41.67 31.09 16.96
C ARG A 147 40.53 30.95 15.96
N GLN A 148 40.72 30.08 14.96
CA GLN A 148 39.61 29.64 14.12
C GLN A 148 38.75 28.65 14.90
N VAL A 149 37.47 29.00 15.06
CA VAL A 149 36.49 28.16 15.76
C VAL A 149 35.42 27.71 14.76
N PRO A 150 35.06 26.42 14.71
CA PRO A 150 33.96 25.95 13.86
C PRO A 150 32.63 26.63 14.21
N ASN A 151 31.94 27.13 13.19
CA ASN A 151 30.68 27.87 13.33
C ASN A 151 29.60 27.03 14.03
N ALA A 152 29.56 25.72 13.79
CA ALA A 152 28.63 24.81 14.46
C ALA A 152 28.80 24.80 16.00
N MET A 153 30.03 24.97 16.49
CA MET A 153 30.31 25.05 17.93
C MET A 153 29.91 26.39 18.53
N LEU A 154 30.09 27.48 17.78
CA LEU A 154 29.61 28.81 18.16
C LEU A 154 28.08 28.84 18.23
N TRP A 155 27.41 28.37 17.17
CA TRP A 155 25.96 28.21 17.10
C TRP A 155 25.41 27.35 18.25
N LYS A 156 26.08 26.23 18.58
CA LYS A 156 25.62 25.36 19.67
C LYS A 156 25.63 26.05 21.05
N ARG A 157 26.51 27.03 21.26
CA ARG A 157 26.65 27.78 22.52
C ARG A 157 25.81 29.05 22.54
N ASP A 158 25.28 29.46 21.39
CA ASP A 158 24.52 30.70 21.27
C ASP A 158 23.16 30.57 21.98
N PRO A 159 22.79 31.52 22.87
CA PRO A 159 21.53 31.49 23.60
C PRO A 159 20.30 31.67 22.70
N ASN A 160 20.45 32.26 21.51
CA ASN A 160 19.36 32.48 20.56
C ASN A 160 19.12 31.28 19.62
N ARG A 161 19.85 30.17 19.83
CA ARG A 161 19.67 28.97 19.03
C ARG A 161 18.27 28.39 19.16
N LYS A 162 17.59 28.22 18.02
CA LYS A 162 16.32 27.49 17.95
C LYS A 162 16.48 26.07 18.50
N THR A 163 15.66 25.72 19.49
CA THR A 163 15.72 24.42 20.16
C THR A 163 14.31 23.84 20.28
N VAL A 164 14.17 22.56 19.94
CA VAL A 164 12.93 21.78 20.07
C VAL A 164 13.22 20.46 20.79
N THR A 165 12.18 19.84 21.36
CA THR A 165 12.30 18.56 22.05
C THR A 165 12.55 17.43 21.06
N THR A 166 11.75 17.36 19.99
CA THR A 166 11.68 16.20 19.09
C THR A 166 11.44 16.61 17.63
N ARG A 167 11.16 15.63 16.76
CA ARG A 167 10.73 15.82 15.37
C ARG A 167 9.37 15.19 15.18
N THR A 168 8.57 15.77 14.29
CA THR A 168 7.26 15.24 13.92
C THR A 168 7.00 15.43 12.43
N PHE A 169 5.91 14.84 11.94
CA PHE A 169 5.30 15.19 10.67
C PHE A 169 3.88 15.66 10.95
N HIS A 170 3.58 16.89 10.55
CA HIS A 170 2.25 17.48 10.62
C HIS A 170 2.03 18.29 9.34
N ALA A 171 1.40 17.67 8.34
CA ALA A 171 1.24 18.31 7.05
C ALA A 171 0.34 19.56 7.16
N GLY A 172 0.72 20.65 6.50
CA GLY A 172 0.00 21.94 6.58
C GLY A 172 0.34 22.79 7.82
N ALA A 173 1.02 22.25 8.83
CA ALA A 173 1.47 23.02 9.98
C ALA A 173 2.80 23.76 9.70
N SER A 174 3.16 24.68 10.59
CA SER A 174 4.44 25.42 10.54
C SER A 174 5.65 24.51 10.69
N ALA A 175 6.83 25.03 10.28
CA ALA A 175 8.10 24.31 10.34
C ALA A 175 8.55 23.92 11.78
N ILE A 176 8.03 24.63 12.78
CA ILE A 176 8.07 24.25 14.19
C ILE A 176 6.62 24.16 14.66
N CYS A 177 6.22 23.01 15.19
CA CYS A 177 4.85 22.73 15.62
C CYS A 177 4.87 21.80 16.85
N ARG A 178 3.70 21.33 17.28
CA ARG A 178 3.60 20.31 18.33
C ARG A 178 3.49 18.92 17.72
N ASP A 179 4.20 17.96 18.30
CA ASP A 179 4.00 16.55 18.01
C ASP A 179 2.68 16.04 18.64
N PRO A 180 2.29 14.79 18.40
CA PRO A 180 1.08 14.20 18.99
C PRO A 180 1.05 14.20 20.53
N ASP A 181 2.22 14.08 21.17
CA ASP A 181 2.31 14.08 22.64
C ASP A 181 2.34 15.51 23.23
N GLY A 182 2.26 16.54 22.38
CA GLY A 182 2.19 17.96 22.75
C GLY A 182 3.56 18.64 22.88
N GLU A 183 4.65 17.94 22.61
CA GLU A 183 6.01 18.47 22.70
C GLU A 183 6.34 19.39 21.53
N MET A 184 7.17 20.40 21.78
CA MET A 184 7.66 21.26 20.70
C MET A 184 8.58 20.45 19.77
N ALA A 185 8.25 20.45 18.50
CA ALA A 185 8.89 19.60 17.51
C ALA A 185 9.25 20.36 16.23
N MET A 186 10.35 19.96 15.60
CA MET A 186 10.64 20.36 14.24
C MET A 186 9.77 19.53 13.29
N ASN A 187 9.07 20.19 12.37
CA ASN A 187 8.20 19.54 11.40
C ASN A 187 9.00 19.12 10.17
N SER A 188 8.85 17.86 9.75
CA SER A 188 9.45 17.35 8.52
C SER A 188 8.65 17.72 7.25
N TRP A 189 7.46 18.31 7.43
CA TRP A 189 6.65 18.88 6.34
C TRP A 189 7.18 20.24 5.89
N ARG A 190 7.20 20.43 4.57
CA ARG A 190 7.33 21.71 3.88
C ARG A 190 6.31 21.77 2.75
N PRO A 191 5.51 22.85 2.65
CA PRO A 191 4.60 23.04 1.53
C PRO A 191 5.33 22.98 0.19
N ILE A 192 4.69 22.36 -0.81
CA ILE A 192 5.22 22.35 -2.17
C ILE A 192 4.90 23.70 -2.80
N GLU A 193 5.94 24.41 -3.24
CA GLU A 193 5.80 25.68 -3.92
C GLU A 193 5.24 25.44 -5.34
N ARG A 194 4.18 26.17 -5.68
CA ARG A 194 3.49 26.08 -6.99
C ARG A 194 3.67 27.40 -7.74
N SER A 195 4.31 27.36 -8.91
CA SER A 195 4.44 28.51 -9.80
C SER A 195 3.18 28.68 -10.66
N ARG A 196 3.02 29.84 -11.30
CA ARG A 196 1.92 30.04 -12.27
C ARG A 196 2.04 28.99 -13.40
N PRO A 197 0.96 28.27 -13.73
CA PRO A 197 1.04 27.17 -14.68
C PRO A 197 1.17 27.71 -16.10
N THR A 198 2.04 27.08 -16.90
CA THR A 198 2.23 27.39 -18.33
C THR A 198 1.79 26.25 -19.25
N ALA A 199 1.65 25.04 -18.72
CA ALA A 199 1.15 23.86 -19.42
C ALA A 199 -0.35 23.64 -19.21
N ASP A 200 -0.96 22.93 -20.14
CA ASP A 200 -2.37 22.54 -20.08
C ASP A 200 -2.59 21.35 -19.13
N VAL A 201 -3.64 21.43 -18.30
CA VAL A 201 -4.03 20.38 -17.35
C VAL A 201 -5.01 19.37 -17.96
N GLN A 202 -5.63 19.66 -19.12
CA GLN A 202 -6.65 18.78 -19.72
C GLN A 202 -6.23 17.32 -19.86
N PRO A 203 -4.99 16.95 -20.26
CA PRO A 203 -4.61 15.54 -20.33
C PRO A 203 -4.75 14.77 -19.01
N PHE A 204 -4.60 15.46 -17.87
CA PHE A 204 -4.87 14.87 -16.56
C PHE A 204 -6.36 14.71 -16.31
N LEU A 205 -7.17 15.74 -16.59
CA LEU A 205 -8.61 15.71 -16.37
C LEU A 205 -9.29 14.65 -17.25
N ASP A 206 -8.97 14.62 -18.55
CA ASP A 206 -9.50 13.66 -19.51
C ASP A 206 -9.18 12.21 -19.13
N HIS A 207 -8.01 11.98 -18.54
CA HIS A 207 -7.60 10.65 -18.11
C HIS A 207 -8.21 10.25 -16.77
N VAL A 208 -8.44 11.20 -15.86
CA VAL A 208 -9.21 10.94 -14.62
C VAL A 208 -10.67 10.62 -14.96
N ASP A 209 -11.29 11.38 -15.85
CA ASP A 209 -12.65 11.13 -16.35
C ASP A 209 -12.77 9.75 -17.03
N TYR A 210 -11.78 9.38 -17.84
CA TYR A 210 -11.70 8.03 -18.41
C TYR A 210 -11.63 6.93 -17.35
N LEU A 211 -10.79 7.11 -16.33
CA LEU A 211 -10.63 6.12 -15.26
C LEU A 211 -11.87 6.05 -14.36
N ILE A 212 -12.57 7.17 -14.15
CA ILE A 212 -13.73 7.30 -13.27
C ILE A 212 -14.91 7.82 -14.10
N ALA A 213 -15.47 6.93 -14.92
CA ALA A 213 -16.50 7.30 -15.91
C ALA A 213 -17.80 7.85 -15.32
N ASP A 214 -18.07 7.63 -14.02
CA ASP A 214 -19.16 8.29 -13.32
C ASP A 214 -18.74 9.72 -12.99
N THR A 215 -19.35 10.70 -13.66
CA THR A 215 -19.03 12.13 -13.52
C THR A 215 -19.14 12.62 -12.08
N ALA A 216 -20.12 12.14 -11.29
CA ALA A 216 -20.27 12.55 -9.90
C ALA A 216 -19.15 11.98 -9.02
N GLU A 217 -18.76 10.72 -9.24
CA GLU A 217 -17.59 10.13 -8.58
C GLU A 217 -16.28 10.80 -9.02
N CYS A 218 -16.15 11.17 -10.29
CA CYS A 218 -14.98 11.88 -10.84
C CYS A 218 -14.76 13.22 -10.15
N GLU A 219 -15.81 14.05 -10.02
CA GLU A 219 -15.72 15.34 -9.34
C GLU A 219 -15.34 15.17 -7.85
N VAL A 220 -15.91 14.19 -7.15
CA VAL A 220 -15.54 13.90 -5.75
C VAL A 220 -14.11 13.38 -5.63
N PHE A 221 -13.61 12.63 -6.61
CA PHE A 221 -12.22 12.20 -6.64
C PHE A 221 -11.28 13.40 -6.82
N LEU A 222 -11.61 14.32 -7.73
CA LEU A 222 -10.84 15.56 -7.93
C LEU A 222 -10.89 16.46 -6.68
N ASP A 223 -12.02 16.55 -5.99
CA ASP A 223 -12.13 17.27 -4.71
C ASP A 223 -11.28 16.61 -3.63
N TRP A 224 -11.25 15.27 -3.58
CA TRP A 224 -10.42 14.53 -2.63
C TRP A 224 -8.93 14.73 -2.90
N LEU A 225 -8.50 14.80 -4.16
CA LEU A 225 -7.13 15.16 -4.53
C LEU A 225 -6.82 16.63 -4.19
N ALA A 226 -7.74 17.55 -4.47
CA ALA A 226 -7.60 18.96 -4.14
C ALA A 226 -7.49 19.19 -2.64
N HIS A 227 -8.24 18.42 -1.84
CA HIS A 227 -8.13 18.44 -0.39
C HIS A 227 -6.74 18.01 0.11
N ILE A 228 -6.03 17.10 -0.57
CA ILE A 228 -4.62 16.78 -0.22
C ILE A 228 -3.76 18.02 -0.39
N GLU A 229 -3.93 18.76 -1.48
CA GLU A 229 -3.13 19.94 -1.79
C GLU A 229 -3.45 21.12 -0.85
N GLN A 230 -4.73 21.37 -0.60
CA GLN A 230 -5.20 22.55 0.14
C GLN A 230 -5.19 22.35 1.66
N GLN A 231 -5.53 21.15 2.13
CA GLN A 231 -5.69 20.81 3.55
C GLN A 231 -4.98 19.48 3.88
N PRO A 232 -3.67 19.38 3.66
CA PRO A 232 -2.96 18.11 3.76
C PRO A 232 -3.03 17.48 5.16
N GLY A 233 -3.07 18.31 6.22
CA GLY A 233 -3.13 17.87 7.62
C GLY A 233 -4.49 17.38 8.11
N VAL A 234 -5.57 17.72 7.41
CA VAL A 234 -6.92 17.25 7.74
C VAL A 234 -7.11 15.89 7.06
N LEU A 235 -7.44 14.83 7.79
CA LEU A 235 -7.56 13.48 7.23
C LEU A 235 -9.02 13.18 6.84
N PRO A 236 -9.32 12.91 5.56
CA PRO A 236 -10.57 12.28 5.19
C PRO A 236 -10.60 10.86 5.76
N HIS A 237 -11.68 10.48 6.44
CA HIS A 237 -11.79 9.14 7.06
C HIS A 237 -12.11 8.02 6.06
N TYR A 238 -11.79 8.23 4.78
CA TYR A 238 -11.94 7.26 3.71
C TYR A 238 -10.83 7.35 2.66
N GLY A 239 -10.52 6.19 2.05
CA GLY A 239 -9.68 6.03 0.88
C GLY A 239 -10.48 5.61 -0.35
N TRP A 240 -9.80 5.55 -1.48
CA TRP A 240 -10.36 5.13 -2.76
C TRP A 240 -9.89 3.74 -3.13
N LEU A 241 -10.82 2.89 -3.56
CA LEU A 241 -10.55 1.61 -4.18
C LEU A 241 -11.04 1.68 -5.63
N HIS A 242 -10.10 1.60 -6.57
CA HIS A 242 -10.35 1.60 -8.00
C HIS A 242 -10.13 0.18 -8.56
N ILE A 243 -11.23 -0.42 -9.00
CA ILE A 243 -11.26 -1.79 -9.54
C ILE A 243 -11.40 -1.70 -11.06
N ALA A 244 -10.51 -2.36 -11.79
CA ALA A 244 -10.62 -2.45 -13.25
C ALA A 244 -10.32 -3.87 -13.73
N GLU A 245 -11.24 -4.47 -14.47
CA GLU A 245 -11.08 -5.82 -15.04
C GLU A 245 -9.96 -5.83 -16.10
N ASN A 246 -9.86 -4.74 -16.88
CA ASN A 246 -8.84 -4.58 -17.90
C ASN A 246 -7.52 -4.03 -17.32
N THR A 247 -6.41 -4.65 -17.72
CA THR A 247 -5.08 -4.11 -17.48
C THR A 247 -4.70 -3.11 -18.58
N GLY A 248 -3.73 -2.24 -18.31
CA GLY A 248 -3.24 -1.29 -19.31
C GLY A 248 -4.14 -0.06 -19.52
N THR A 249 -5.04 0.26 -18.59
CA THR A 249 -5.94 1.43 -18.64
C THR A 249 -5.27 2.74 -18.19
N GLY A 250 -3.96 2.73 -17.90
CA GLY A 250 -3.23 3.93 -17.47
C GLY A 250 -3.36 4.29 -15.99
N ARG A 251 -3.77 3.37 -15.10
CA ARG A 251 -3.72 3.56 -13.63
C ARG A 251 -2.31 3.90 -13.12
N ASN A 252 -1.30 3.21 -13.65
CA ASN A 252 0.11 3.47 -13.29
C ASN A 252 0.59 4.84 -13.75
N TRP A 253 0.03 5.38 -14.83
CA TRP A 253 0.32 6.74 -15.26
C TRP A 253 -0.25 7.75 -14.26
N LEU A 254 -1.52 7.60 -13.86
CA LEU A 254 -2.13 8.44 -12.81
C LEU A 254 -1.30 8.38 -11.52
N ALA A 255 -0.95 7.19 -11.04
CA ALA A 255 -0.09 7.02 -9.86
C ALA A 255 1.25 7.76 -10.01
N SER A 256 1.85 7.72 -11.21
CA SER A 256 3.12 8.39 -11.51
C SER A 256 3.00 9.91 -11.56
N VAL A 257 1.86 10.45 -12.01
CA VAL A 257 1.54 11.88 -11.92
C VAL A 257 1.41 12.29 -10.45
N LEU A 258 0.60 11.58 -9.64
CA LEU A 258 0.41 11.92 -8.22
C LEU A 258 1.71 11.84 -7.42
N ALA A 259 2.57 10.84 -7.70
CA ALA A 259 3.89 10.70 -7.10
C ALA A 259 4.81 11.91 -7.37
N ARG A 260 4.63 12.59 -8.50
CA ARG A 260 5.38 13.80 -8.88
C ARG A 260 4.73 15.07 -8.36
N VAL A 261 3.40 15.15 -8.37
CA VAL A 261 2.64 16.29 -7.84
C VAL A 261 2.96 16.51 -6.36
N TRP A 262 3.01 15.43 -5.56
CA TRP A 262 3.36 15.47 -4.13
C TRP A 262 4.73 14.86 -3.84
N ARG A 263 5.70 15.08 -4.74
CA ARG A 263 7.05 14.51 -4.63
C ARG A 263 7.62 14.68 -3.22
N GLY A 264 8.09 13.56 -2.67
CA GLY A 264 8.65 13.48 -1.33
C GLY A 264 7.63 13.12 -0.25
N TYR A 265 6.33 13.20 -0.51
CA TYR A 265 5.31 12.92 0.49
C TYR A 265 4.36 11.80 0.05
N VAL A 266 4.72 11.02 -0.96
CA VAL A 266 3.93 9.87 -1.42
C VAL A 266 4.64 8.56 -1.09
N ALA A 267 3.88 7.53 -0.73
CA ALA A 267 4.32 6.14 -0.73
C ALA A 267 3.70 5.44 -1.97
N PRO A 268 4.38 5.40 -3.12
CA PRO A 268 3.73 5.08 -4.39
C PRO A 268 3.48 3.60 -4.66
N ASN A 269 4.18 2.69 -3.96
CA ASN A 269 4.12 1.25 -4.19
C ASN A 269 4.03 0.51 -2.85
N VAL A 270 2.98 0.77 -2.07
CA VAL A 270 2.78 0.10 -0.79
C VAL A 270 2.42 -1.36 -1.03
N ASP A 271 3.27 -2.27 -0.54
CA ASP A 271 2.94 -3.70 -0.42
C ASP A 271 1.99 -3.87 0.76
N LEU A 272 0.69 -3.83 0.47
CA LEU A 272 -0.35 -3.91 1.48
C LEU A 272 -0.35 -5.25 2.23
N PRO A 273 -0.26 -6.43 1.57
CA PRO A 273 -0.13 -7.71 2.26
C PRO A 273 1.01 -7.70 3.28
N ALA A 274 2.23 -7.32 2.86
CA ALA A 274 3.39 -7.29 3.75
C ALA A 274 3.20 -6.29 4.91
N LEU A 275 2.55 -5.15 4.67
CA LEU A 275 2.24 -4.16 5.70
C LEU A 275 1.21 -4.68 6.72
N LEU A 276 0.24 -5.49 6.28
CA LEU A 276 -0.78 -6.08 7.14
C LEU A 276 -0.24 -7.25 7.99
N GLU A 277 0.86 -7.87 7.59
CA GLU A 277 1.53 -8.91 8.37
C GLU A 277 2.63 -8.34 9.28
N SER A 278 3.45 -7.43 8.76
CA SER A 278 4.63 -6.87 9.42
C SER A 278 4.30 -5.85 10.50
N GLN A 279 5.01 -5.84 11.64
CA GLN A 279 4.93 -4.75 12.62
C GLN A 279 5.61 -3.43 12.17
N PHE A 280 6.40 -3.48 11.10
CA PHE A 280 7.13 -2.33 10.57
C PHE A 280 6.28 -1.58 9.54
N ASN A 281 6.16 -0.27 9.72
CA ASN A 281 5.32 0.61 8.89
C ASN A 281 6.05 1.90 8.49
N GLY A 282 7.38 1.91 8.56
CA GLY A 282 8.21 3.09 8.30
C GLY A 282 8.02 3.71 6.90
N MET A 283 7.51 2.96 5.92
CA MET A 283 7.20 3.48 4.58
C MET A 283 6.10 4.55 4.58
N LEU A 284 5.22 4.53 5.59
CA LEU A 284 4.14 5.52 5.76
C LEU A 284 4.61 6.80 6.45
N ALA A 285 5.85 6.83 6.96
CA ALA A 285 6.38 7.98 7.68
C ALA A 285 6.48 9.21 6.79
N GLY A 286 5.94 10.33 7.27
CA GLY A 286 6.00 11.59 6.54
C GLY A 286 5.27 11.60 5.20
N ARG A 287 4.20 10.80 5.04
CA ARG A 287 3.45 10.69 3.78
C ARG A 287 2.04 11.29 3.88
N VAL A 288 1.59 11.94 2.80
CA VAL A 288 0.22 12.45 2.61
C VAL A 288 -0.65 11.53 1.75
N LEU A 289 -0.03 10.66 0.96
CA LEU A 289 -0.71 9.69 0.11
C LEU A 289 0.05 8.36 0.06
N ALA A 290 -0.66 7.26 0.30
CA ALA A 290 -0.22 5.90 0.09
C ALA A 290 -0.98 5.32 -1.12
N MET A 291 -0.24 4.80 -2.08
CA MET A 291 -0.79 4.12 -3.25
C MET A 291 -0.42 2.64 -3.21
N VAL A 292 -1.43 1.81 -3.43
CA VAL A 292 -1.29 0.35 -3.52
C VAL A 292 -1.55 -0.04 -4.96
N ASP A 293 -0.62 -0.76 -5.57
CA ASP A 293 -0.76 -1.27 -6.93
C ASP A 293 -1.01 -2.78 -6.89
N GLU A 294 -2.05 -3.24 -7.58
CA GLU A 294 -2.43 -4.65 -7.75
C GLU A 294 -2.51 -5.46 -6.44
N VAL A 295 -3.60 -5.30 -5.69
CA VAL A 295 -3.85 -6.06 -4.44
C VAL A 295 -5.05 -7.01 -4.53
N GLN A 296 -4.94 -8.18 -3.90
CA GLN A 296 -6.02 -9.15 -3.71
C GLN A 296 -5.97 -9.74 -2.30
N GLU A 297 -6.55 -9.05 -1.33
CA GLU A 297 -6.51 -9.42 0.10
C GLU A 297 -7.87 -9.92 0.66
N GLY A 298 -8.92 -9.92 -0.16
CA GLY A 298 -10.23 -10.47 0.20
C GLY A 298 -10.28 -11.99 0.01
N GLY A 299 -10.95 -12.70 0.94
CA GLY A 299 -11.20 -14.14 0.84
C GLY A 299 -10.03 -15.08 1.21
N GLY A 300 -8.91 -14.57 1.73
CA GLY A 300 -7.77 -15.39 2.18
C GLY A 300 -8.00 -16.18 3.48
N GLU A 301 -6.94 -16.72 4.08
CA GLU A 301 -7.03 -17.51 5.34
C GLU A 301 -7.32 -16.64 6.59
N ASN A 302 -6.97 -15.35 6.58
CA ASN A 302 -7.16 -14.43 7.73
C ASN A 302 -7.79 -13.05 7.39
N PRO A 303 -8.86 -12.98 6.57
CA PRO A 303 -9.42 -11.73 6.04
C PRO A 303 -9.91 -10.80 7.16
N PHE A 304 -10.39 -11.37 8.28
CA PHE A 304 -10.85 -10.57 9.41
C PHE A 304 -9.72 -9.80 10.11
N ARG A 305 -8.57 -10.45 10.33
CA ARG A 305 -7.41 -9.82 10.97
C ARG A 305 -6.88 -8.69 10.08
N HIS A 306 -6.79 -8.96 8.77
CA HIS A 306 -6.37 -8.00 7.77
C HIS A 306 -7.35 -6.82 7.67
N ALA A 307 -8.66 -7.07 7.69
CA ALA A 307 -9.69 -6.03 7.72
C ALA A 307 -9.57 -5.11 8.94
N ASN A 308 -9.43 -5.68 10.14
CA ASN A 308 -9.30 -4.88 11.36
C ASN A 308 -8.04 -4.02 11.34
N ARG A 309 -6.93 -4.60 10.89
CA ARG A 309 -5.66 -3.90 10.83
C ARG A 309 -5.67 -2.80 9.77
N LEU A 310 -6.21 -3.07 8.59
CA LEU A 310 -6.41 -2.05 7.55
C LEU A 310 -7.25 -0.89 8.07
N ASN A 311 -8.38 -1.20 8.73
CA ASN A 311 -9.25 -0.19 9.32
C ASN A 311 -8.54 0.65 10.39
N ALA A 312 -7.68 0.04 11.21
CA ALA A 312 -6.89 0.73 12.21
C ALA A 312 -5.85 1.68 11.56
N ILE A 313 -5.20 1.24 10.48
CA ILE A 313 -4.20 2.04 9.76
C ILE A 313 -4.84 3.24 9.06
N VAL A 314 -6.01 3.06 8.43
CA VAL A 314 -6.70 4.10 7.65
C VAL A 314 -7.33 5.16 8.57
N ASN A 315 -7.89 4.78 9.71
CA ASN A 315 -8.66 5.70 10.56
C ASN A 315 -7.88 6.45 11.63
N ALA A 316 -6.64 6.05 11.92
CA ALA A 316 -5.92 6.62 13.04
C ALA A 316 -5.63 8.12 12.82
N GLU A 317 -5.90 8.97 13.82
CA GLU A 317 -5.53 10.39 13.79
C GLU A 317 -4.01 10.58 13.97
N GLU A 318 -3.38 9.64 14.67
CA GLU A 318 -1.95 9.60 14.94
C GLU A 318 -1.38 8.24 14.54
N ARG A 319 -0.15 8.21 14.04
CA ARG A 319 0.52 6.97 13.66
C ARG A 319 1.70 6.70 14.57
N ILE A 320 1.70 5.51 15.19
CA ILE A 320 2.90 4.95 15.80
C ILE A 320 3.73 4.31 14.69
N LEU A 321 4.88 4.91 14.40
CA LEU A 321 5.85 4.43 13.43
C LEU A 321 6.89 3.53 14.09
N ASN A 322 7.05 2.32 13.55
CA ASN A 322 8.10 1.39 13.92
C ASN A 322 9.03 1.18 12.71
N PRO A 323 10.05 2.04 12.51
CA PRO A 323 11.02 1.87 11.44
C PRO A 323 11.97 0.71 11.77
N LYS A 324 12.38 -0.04 10.75
CA LYS A 324 13.39 -1.10 10.90
C LYS A 324 14.72 -0.44 11.33
N PHE A 325 15.32 -0.93 12.41
CA PHE A 325 16.56 -0.39 13.00
C PHE A 325 16.47 1.03 13.58
N GLY A 326 15.27 1.60 13.74
CA GLY A 326 15.06 2.91 14.35
C GLY A 326 14.25 2.84 15.63
N ARG A 327 14.10 3.99 16.31
CA ARG A 327 13.23 4.10 17.47
C ARG A 327 11.79 4.30 17.03
N GLN A 328 10.89 3.65 17.75
CA GLN A 328 9.47 3.89 17.62
C GLN A 328 9.15 5.34 18.01
N HIS A 329 8.30 6.01 17.23
CA HIS A 329 7.85 7.39 17.51
C HIS A 329 6.44 7.60 16.96
N LYS A 330 5.78 8.68 17.39
CA LYS A 330 4.46 9.08 16.90
C LYS A 330 4.55 10.26 15.93
N GLU A 331 3.67 10.27 14.94
CA GLU A 331 3.44 11.41 14.05
C GLU A 331 1.94 11.66 13.85
N HIS A 332 1.57 12.87 13.42
CA HIS A 332 0.20 13.16 13.01
C HIS A 332 -0.08 12.42 11.70
N ASN A 333 -1.24 11.76 11.60
CA ASN A 333 -1.59 11.06 10.38
C ASN A 333 -2.20 12.01 9.34
N SER A 334 -1.45 12.26 8.27
CA SER A 334 -1.92 13.00 7.09
C SER A 334 -2.08 12.12 5.85
N CYS A 335 -1.93 10.80 5.98
CA CYS A 335 -1.79 9.85 4.88
C CYS A 335 -3.13 9.28 4.43
N ARG A 336 -3.52 9.61 3.19
CA ARG A 336 -4.70 9.06 2.51
C ARG A 336 -4.34 7.81 1.71
N TRP A 337 -5.35 7.02 1.33
CA TRP A 337 -5.16 5.75 0.64
C TRP A 337 -5.83 5.73 -0.73
N LEU A 338 -5.08 5.35 -1.75
CA LEU A 338 -5.56 5.06 -3.10
C LEU A 338 -5.10 3.66 -3.50
N VAL A 339 -6.05 2.77 -3.71
CA VAL A 339 -5.81 1.35 -3.97
C VAL A 339 -6.28 1.02 -5.38
N PHE A 340 -5.40 0.45 -6.19
CA PHE A 340 -5.73 -0.10 -7.50
C PHE A 340 -5.79 -1.63 -7.43
N SER A 341 -6.79 -2.24 -8.04
CA SER A 341 -6.87 -3.69 -8.16
C SER A 341 -7.56 -4.14 -9.45
N ASN A 342 -7.26 -5.38 -9.86
CA ASN A 342 -7.95 -6.07 -10.94
C ASN A 342 -9.02 -7.04 -10.42
N TYR A 343 -9.14 -7.17 -9.09
CA TYR A 343 -9.97 -8.16 -8.43
C TYR A 343 -11.07 -7.46 -7.62
N GLU A 344 -12.29 -8.00 -7.68
CA GLU A 344 -13.39 -7.45 -6.88
C GLU A 344 -13.16 -7.63 -5.37
N ASN A 345 -12.48 -8.70 -4.97
CA ASN A 345 -12.04 -8.98 -3.61
C ASN A 345 -10.67 -8.33 -3.29
N ALA A 346 -10.41 -7.12 -3.79
CA ALA A 346 -9.15 -6.41 -3.59
C ALA A 346 -8.80 -6.22 -2.11
N LEU A 347 -9.79 -5.81 -1.32
CA LEU A 347 -9.65 -5.50 0.10
C LEU A 347 -10.63 -6.34 0.93
N PRO A 348 -10.26 -6.71 2.16
CA PRO A 348 -11.15 -7.45 3.07
C PRO A 348 -12.18 -6.50 3.68
N LEU A 349 -13.12 -6.03 2.86
CA LEU A 349 -14.20 -5.13 3.26
C LEU A 349 -15.29 -5.87 4.05
N LYS A 350 -15.95 -5.15 4.96
CA LYS A 350 -17.10 -5.66 5.75
C LYS A 350 -18.37 -4.91 5.36
N GLY A 351 -19.54 -5.51 5.53
CA GLY A 351 -20.82 -4.88 5.15
C GLY A 351 -21.08 -3.49 5.75
N THR A 352 -20.52 -3.21 6.94
CA THR A 352 -20.62 -1.91 7.61
C THR A 352 -19.48 -0.94 7.27
N ASP A 353 -18.65 -1.25 6.26
CA ASP A 353 -17.53 -0.41 5.87
C ASP A 353 -17.98 1.02 5.54
N ARG A 354 -17.20 1.97 6.05
CA ARG A 354 -17.37 3.40 5.82
C ARG A 354 -16.07 4.08 5.40
N ARG A 355 -15.04 3.30 5.05
CA ARG A 355 -13.67 3.78 4.86
C ARG A 355 -13.21 3.69 3.42
N TRP A 356 -13.99 3.05 2.55
CA TRP A 356 -13.64 2.92 1.14
C TRP A 356 -14.77 3.43 0.25
N ARG A 357 -14.45 4.41 -0.59
CA ARG A 357 -15.24 4.76 -1.77
C ARG A 357 -14.73 3.88 -2.92
N VAL A 358 -15.62 3.09 -3.51
CA VAL A 358 -15.25 2.07 -4.49
C VAL A 358 -15.76 2.50 -5.86
N VAL A 359 -14.89 2.52 -6.85
CA VAL A 359 -15.24 2.78 -8.25
C VAL A 359 -14.76 1.65 -9.14
N ARG A 360 -15.49 1.46 -10.23
CA ARG A 360 -15.20 0.43 -11.21
C ARG A 360 -14.95 1.05 -12.58
N HIS A 361 -13.94 0.54 -13.27
CA HIS A 361 -13.65 0.90 -14.64
C HIS A 361 -13.77 -0.32 -15.55
N ASN A 362 -14.69 -0.24 -16.52
CA ASN A 362 -15.02 -1.34 -17.44
C ASN A 362 -14.59 -1.05 -18.89
N ALA A 363 -14.06 0.14 -19.19
CA ALA A 363 -13.72 0.48 -20.57
C ALA A 363 -12.49 -0.32 -21.05
N ALA A 364 -12.43 -0.56 -22.36
CA ALA A 364 -11.25 -1.13 -22.98
C ALA A 364 -10.07 -0.14 -22.90
N PRO A 365 -8.81 -0.62 -22.86
CA PRO A 365 -7.64 0.24 -22.95
C PRO A 365 -7.69 1.12 -24.21
N ARG A 366 -7.27 2.38 -24.08
CA ARG A 366 -7.06 3.28 -25.23
C ARG A 366 -5.90 2.80 -26.12
N PRO A 367 -5.79 3.31 -27.36
CA PRO A 367 -4.67 2.97 -28.24
C PRO A 367 -3.30 3.27 -27.62
N PRO A 368 -2.24 2.50 -27.93
CA PRO A 368 -0.89 2.69 -27.37
C PRO A 368 -0.29 4.08 -27.60
N GLU A 369 -0.66 4.76 -28.69
CA GLU A 369 -0.21 6.11 -29.03
C GLU A 369 -0.65 7.13 -27.98
N GLU A 370 -1.87 6.95 -27.44
CA GLU A 370 -2.42 7.80 -26.39
C GLU A 370 -1.59 7.66 -25.11
N TYR A 371 -1.26 6.43 -24.71
CA TYR A 371 -0.42 6.22 -23.54
C TYR A 371 1.00 6.74 -23.78
N THR A 372 1.55 6.60 -24.98
CA THR A 372 2.87 7.16 -25.31
C THR A 372 2.88 8.68 -25.09
N ARG A 373 1.83 9.37 -25.54
CA ARG A 373 1.63 10.81 -25.29
C ARG A 373 1.52 11.12 -23.79
N LEU A 374 0.70 10.37 -23.06
CA LEU A 374 0.52 10.57 -21.61
C LEU A 374 1.84 10.39 -20.86
N TYR A 375 2.57 9.28 -21.09
CA TYR A 375 3.83 9.02 -20.40
C TYR A 375 4.93 10.04 -20.73
N ALA A 376 4.93 10.64 -21.93
CA ALA A 376 5.83 11.74 -22.26
C ALA A 376 5.62 12.97 -21.34
N LEU A 377 4.40 13.20 -20.86
CA LEU A 377 4.09 14.30 -19.94
C LEU A 377 4.70 14.12 -18.54
N LEU A 378 5.07 12.90 -18.14
CA LEU A 378 5.68 12.65 -16.82
C LEU A 378 7.06 13.31 -16.65
N GLY A 379 7.75 13.60 -17.76
CA GLY A 379 9.00 14.34 -17.78
C GLY A 379 8.82 15.86 -17.82
N ASN A 380 7.60 16.35 -18.00
CA ASN A 380 7.31 17.78 -18.11
C ASN A 380 6.96 18.38 -16.74
N ALA A 381 7.91 19.10 -16.14
CA ALA A 381 7.73 19.74 -14.83
C ALA A 381 6.59 20.79 -14.82
N GLU A 382 6.39 21.51 -15.93
CA GLU A 382 5.31 22.49 -16.05
C GLU A 382 3.93 21.83 -16.06
N PHE A 383 3.80 20.65 -16.68
CA PHE A 383 2.57 19.86 -16.63
C PHE A 383 2.27 19.39 -15.20
N ILE A 384 3.26 18.83 -14.50
CA ILE A 384 3.09 18.41 -13.09
C ILE A 384 2.72 19.61 -12.19
N ASN A 385 3.35 20.76 -12.41
CA ASN A 385 2.98 21.99 -11.72
C ASN A 385 1.55 22.43 -12.06
N ALA A 386 1.12 22.35 -13.32
CA ALA A 386 -0.24 22.68 -13.74
C ALA A 386 -1.30 21.81 -13.03
N VAL A 387 -1.05 20.50 -12.88
CA VAL A 387 -1.91 19.61 -12.08
C VAL A 387 -1.97 20.09 -10.62
N GLY A 388 -0.82 20.38 -10.01
CA GLY A 388 -0.76 20.89 -8.64
C GLY A 388 -1.50 22.21 -8.44
N VAL A 389 -1.36 23.16 -9.37
CA VAL A 389 -2.06 24.45 -9.35
C VAL A 389 -3.57 24.26 -9.50
N PHE A 390 -4.01 23.42 -10.44
CA PHE A 390 -5.42 23.09 -10.60
C PHE A 390 -6.02 22.57 -9.29
N LEU A 391 -5.34 21.61 -8.63
CA LEU A 391 -5.79 21.06 -7.36
C LEU A 391 -5.79 22.10 -6.22
N ARG A 392 -4.80 23.00 -6.19
CA ARG A 392 -4.73 24.10 -5.21
C ARG A 392 -5.88 25.10 -5.37
N ASP A 393 -6.26 25.41 -6.61
CA ASP A 393 -7.21 26.49 -6.93
C ASP A 393 -8.66 25.99 -7.10
N ARG A 394 -8.88 24.67 -7.11
CA ARG A 394 -10.20 24.05 -7.22
C ARG A 394 -11.10 24.39 -6.03
N ASP A 395 -12.35 24.75 -6.29
CA ASP A 395 -13.34 24.99 -5.24
C ASP A 395 -13.79 23.67 -4.59
N ILE A 396 -13.39 23.48 -3.34
CA ILE A 396 -13.79 22.34 -2.50
C ILE A 396 -14.67 22.76 -1.32
N SER A 397 -15.32 23.94 -1.38
CA SER A 397 -16.15 24.47 -0.29
C SER A 397 -17.29 23.54 0.14
N LYS A 398 -17.74 22.66 -0.76
CA LYS A 398 -18.78 21.65 -0.50
C LYS A 398 -18.22 20.28 -0.14
N PHE A 399 -16.91 20.06 -0.24
CA PHE A 399 -16.30 18.79 0.07
C PHE A 399 -16.32 18.52 1.57
N ASN A 400 -16.82 17.36 1.98
CA ASN A 400 -16.88 16.95 3.37
C ASN A 400 -15.88 15.80 3.63
N PRO A 401 -14.73 16.05 4.28
CA PRO A 401 -13.76 15.00 4.59
C PRO A 401 -14.30 13.92 5.54
N GLY A 402 -15.36 14.23 6.31
CA GLY A 402 -16.06 13.30 7.19
C GLY A 402 -17.22 12.56 6.52
N GLU A 403 -17.47 12.76 5.21
CA GLU A 403 -18.53 12.07 4.49
C GLU A 403 -18.32 10.55 4.55
N ARG A 404 -19.43 9.82 4.73
CA ARG A 404 -19.43 8.37 4.58
C ARG A 404 -19.53 8.03 3.09
N PRO A 405 -18.57 7.29 2.51
CA PRO A 405 -18.67 6.85 1.12
C PRO A 405 -19.99 6.12 0.83
N PRO A 406 -20.61 6.37 -0.33
CA PRO A 406 -21.89 5.78 -0.69
C PRO A 406 -21.81 4.26 -0.85
N MET A 407 -22.94 3.60 -0.61
CA MET A 407 -23.12 2.20 -0.99
C MET A 407 -23.56 2.13 -2.46
N ASN A 408 -22.60 2.21 -3.38
CA ASN A 408 -22.83 2.08 -4.82
C ASN A 408 -22.70 0.61 -5.30
N ASP A 409 -22.99 0.34 -6.58
CA ASP A 409 -22.93 -1.01 -7.14
C ASP A 409 -21.52 -1.63 -7.05
N ALA A 410 -20.49 -0.84 -7.34
CA ALA A 410 -19.11 -1.30 -7.26
C ALA A 410 -18.75 -1.74 -5.83
N LYS A 411 -19.18 -0.99 -4.81
CA LYS A 411 -18.97 -1.35 -3.40
C LYS A 411 -19.76 -2.60 -2.99
N ARG A 412 -21.01 -2.75 -3.45
CA ARG A 412 -21.81 -3.98 -3.21
C ARG A 412 -21.13 -5.22 -3.77
N ALA A 413 -20.63 -5.13 -5.00
CA ALA A 413 -19.93 -6.23 -5.65
C ALA A 413 -18.61 -6.57 -4.92
N ALA A 414 -17.81 -5.56 -4.56
CA ALA A 414 -16.58 -5.79 -3.79
C ALA A 414 -16.86 -6.46 -2.43
N LEU A 415 -17.92 -6.04 -1.72
CA LEU A 415 -18.36 -6.69 -0.49
C LEU A 415 -18.79 -8.14 -0.70
N SER A 416 -19.50 -8.41 -1.80
CA SER A 416 -19.93 -9.75 -2.17
C SER A 416 -18.75 -10.66 -2.48
N ALA A 417 -17.76 -10.17 -3.22
CA ALA A 417 -16.56 -10.91 -3.60
C ALA A 417 -15.62 -11.17 -2.41
N SER A 418 -15.61 -10.27 -1.41
CA SER A 418 -14.76 -10.43 -0.23
C SER A 418 -15.31 -11.38 0.85
N ARG A 419 -16.48 -12.01 0.63
CA ARG A 419 -17.06 -12.99 1.56
C ARG A 419 -16.21 -14.27 1.63
N SER A 420 -15.94 -14.74 2.86
CA SER A 420 -15.24 -16.01 3.07
C SER A 420 -16.12 -17.21 2.70
N MET A 421 -15.50 -18.37 2.45
CA MET A 421 -16.25 -19.61 2.18
C MET A 421 -17.23 -19.93 3.30
N VAL A 422 -16.80 -19.84 4.56
CA VAL A 422 -17.66 -20.07 5.74
C VAL A 422 -18.85 -19.10 5.76
N GLN A 423 -18.66 -17.86 5.33
CA GLN A 423 -19.75 -16.88 5.23
C GLN A 423 -20.72 -17.20 4.10
N GLN A 424 -20.21 -17.63 2.93
CA GLN A 424 -21.05 -18.10 1.82
C GLN A 424 -21.88 -19.32 2.24
N THR A 425 -21.26 -20.30 2.91
CA THR A 425 -21.96 -21.46 3.47
C THR A 425 -22.99 -21.05 4.53
N ALA A 426 -22.70 -20.05 5.36
CA ALA A 426 -23.66 -19.52 6.34
C ALA A 426 -24.88 -18.86 5.66
N GLU A 427 -24.68 -18.13 4.56
CA GLU A 427 -25.77 -17.56 3.77
C GLU A 427 -26.63 -18.65 3.12
N GLN A 428 -26.00 -19.67 2.54
CA GLN A 428 -26.71 -20.84 1.99
C GLN A 428 -27.48 -21.59 3.08
N LEU A 429 -26.86 -21.80 4.24
CA LEU A 429 -27.51 -22.38 5.41
C LEU A 429 -28.73 -21.56 5.84
N ILE A 430 -28.58 -20.24 5.99
CA ILE A 430 -29.70 -19.37 6.39
C ILE A 430 -30.80 -19.35 5.33
N LYS A 431 -30.48 -19.45 4.03
CA LYS A 431 -31.47 -19.44 2.96
C LYS A 431 -32.20 -20.77 2.84
N HIS A 432 -31.48 -21.89 2.87
CA HIS A 432 -31.99 -23.20 2.48
C HIS A 432 -32.26 -24.17 3.62
N TRP A 433 -31.78 -23.92 4.84
CA TRP A 433 -32.05 -24.82 5.96
C TRP A 433 -33.57 -25.00 6.16
N PRO A 434 -34.10 -26.22 6.33
CA PRO A 434 -35.54 -26.47 6.28
C PRO A 434 -36.32 -25.90 7.46
N SER A 435 -35.68 -25.45 8.54
CA SER A 435 -36.34 -24.85 9.71
C SER A 435 -35.77 -23.49 10.03
N ASP A 436 -36.49 -22.67 10.78
CA ASP A 436 -36.01 -21.32 11.13
C ASP A 436 -34.97 -21.33 12.26
N VAL A 437 -34.73 -22.49 12.89
CA VAL A 437 -33.83 -22.66 14.02
C VAL A 437 -32.88 -23.82 13.76
N ILE A 438 -31.60 -23.64 14.06
CA ILE A 438 -30.58 -24.70 13.94
C ILE A 438 -29.82 -24.90 15.26
N THR A 439 -29.42 -26.13 15.54
CA THR A 439 -28.56 -26.43 16.69
C THR A 439 -27.11 -26.02 16.43
N ASN A 440 -26.33 -25.70 17.48
CA ASN A 440 -24.90 -25.44 17.32
C ASN A 440 -24.15 -26.62 16.65
N GLN A 441 -24.57 -27.86 16.91
CA GLN A 441 -23.91 -29.05 16.38
C GLN A 441 -24.14 -29.16 14.87
N ASP A 442 -25.38 -28.99 14.41
CA ASP A 442 -25.72 -29.04 12.99
C ASP A 442 -25.11 -27.85 12.24
N ALA A 443 -25.16 -26.66 12.84
CA ALA A 443 -24.52 -25.47 12.27
C ALA A 443 -22.99 -25.64 12.16
N ALA A 444 -22.34 -26.22 13.16
CA ALA A 444 -20.90 -26.50 13.11
C ALA A 444 -20.59 -27.49 11.98
N SER A 445 -21.31 -28.61 11.94
CA SER A 445 -21.15 -29.64 10.93
C SER A 445 -21.33 -29.10 9.51
N VAL A 446 -22.32 -28.22 9.27
CA VAL A 446 -22.51 -27.59 7.95
C VAL A 446 -21.37 -26.62 7.63
N LEU A 447 -21.05 -25.70 8.55
CA LEU A 447 -20.07 -24.64 8.30
C LEU A 447 -18.62 -25.14 8.23
N SER A 448 -18.35 -26.35 8.72
CA SER A 448 -17.05 -27.01 8.70
C SER A 448 -16.95 -28.13 7.65
N GLU A 449 -17.97 -28.33 6.82
CA GLU A 449 -18.07 -29.48 5.91
C GLU A 449 -17.86 -30.84 6.63
N GLY A 450 -18.38 -30.95 7.86
CA GLY A 450 -18.41 -32.19 8.65
C GLY A 450 -17.17 -32.44 9.50
N LEU A 451 -16.17 -31.56 9.43
CA LEU A 451 -14.92 -31.69 10.19
C LEU A 451 -15.06 -31.38 11.70
N ASP A 452 -15.93 -30.44 12.06
CA ASP A 452 -16.11 -29.96 13.44
C ASP A 452 -17.54 -30.21 13.94
N ASP A 453 -17.66 -30.58 15.22
CA ASP A 453 -18.93 -30.70 15.93
C ASP A 453 -19.27 -29.46 16.78
N LYS A 454 -18.38 -28.45 16.79
CA LYS A 454 -18.46 -27.24 17.61
C LYS A 454 -18.17 -25.99 16.81
N LEU A 455 -19.04 -24.98 16.96
CA LEU A 455 -18.84 -23.67 16.36
C LEU A 455 -17.64 -22.94 16.96
N ASN A 456 -16.63 -22.70 16.12
CA ASN A 456 -15.50 -21.82 16.43
C ASN A 456 -15.89 -20.32 16.28
N VAL A 457 -14.95 -19.42 16.57
CA VAL A 457 -15.20 -17.96 16.54
C VAL A 457 -15.56 -17.47 15.12
N ALA A 458 -14.93 -18.02 14.08
CA ALA A 458 -15.17 -17.62 12.70
C ALA A 458 -16.59 -18.03 12.25
N MET A 459 -17.02 -19.25 12.56
CA MET A 459 -18.35 -19.76 12.23
C MET A 459 -19.47 -18.97 12.92
N ARG A 460 -19.31 -18.65 14.22
CA ARG A 460 -20.28 -17.81 14.94
C ARG A 460 -20.41 -16.43 14.33
N ARG A 461 -19.29 -15.84 13.91
CA ARG A 461 -19.29 -14.55 13.23
C ARG A 461 -19.98 -14.63 11.87
N ALA A 462 -19.69 -15.65 11.08
CA ALA A 462 -20.34 -15.85 9.78
C ALA A 462 -21.87 -15.89 9.93
N LEU A 463 -22.39 -16.64 10.91
CA LEU A 463 -23.83 -16.66 11.21
C LEU A 463 -24.39 -15.27 11.52
N LEU A 464 -23.73 -14.50 12.39
CA LEU A 464 -24.15 -13.14 12.74
C LEU A 464 -24.12 -12.18 11.54
N GLU A 465 -23.04 -12.23 10.75
CA GLU A 465 -22.86 -11.35 9.58
C GLU A 465 -23.84 -11.67 8.45
N SER A 466 -24.30 -12.93 8.37
CA SER A 466 -25.34 -13.37 7.44
C SER A 466 -26.77 -13.18 7.98
N GLY A 467 -26.94 -12.62 9.19
CA GLY A 467 -28.23 -12.21 9.75
C GLY A 467 -28.87 -13.17 10.76
N ALA A 468 -28.22 -14.28 11.09
CA ALA A 468 -28.70 -15.18 12.14
C ALA A 468 -28.40 -14.61 13.54
N ILE A 469 -29.26 -14.92 14.51
CA ILE A 469 -29.08 -14.48 15.91
C ILE A 469 -28.97 -15.68 16.85
N GLN A 470 -28.19 -15.53 17.91
CA GLN A 470 -28.14 -16.56 18.94
C GLN A 470 -29.39 -16.46 19.83
N TYR A 471 -30.08 -17.58 20.03
CA TYR A 471 -31.29 -17.59 20.84
C TYR A 471 -30.98 -17.27 22.31
N ARG A 472 -31.57 -16.18 22.83
CA ARG A 472 -31.49 -15.70 24.22
C ARG A 472 -30.07 -15.79 24.82
N ASP A 473 -29.09 -15.20 24.15
CA ASP A 473 -27.67 -15.19 24.58
C ASP A 473 -27.08 -16.59 24.88
N GLY A 474 -27.59 -17.61 24.19
CA GLY A 474 -27.09 -18.97 24.28
C GLY A 474 -27.67 -19.77 25.44
N VAL A 475 -28.91 -19.50 25.82
CA VAL A 475 -29.72 -20.40 26.66
C VAL A 475 -29.78 -21.79 26.03
N THR A 476 -29.65 -22.82 26.87
CA THR A 476 -29.71 -24.21 26.44
C THR A 476 -31.15 -24.61 26.10
N VAL A 477 -31.31 -25.22 24.93
CA VAL A 477 -32.56 -25.73 24.38
C VAL A 477 -32.46 -27.25 24.28
N LYS A 478 -33.52 -27.97 24.67
CA LYS A 478 -33.58 -29.42 24.56
C LYS A 478 -34.18 -29.80 23.20
N VAL A 479 -33.38 -30.41 22.33
CA VAL A 479 -33.76 -30.85 20.98
C VAL A 479 -33.56 -32.36 20.90
N ARG A 480 -34.63 -33.13 20.61
CA ARG A 480 -34.60 -34.60 20.53
C ARG A 480 -33.87 -35.28 21.71
N GLY A 481 -34.09 -34.79 22.93
CA GLY A 481 -33.49 -35.33 24.15
C GLY A 481 -32.09 -34.80 24.48
N ARG A 482 -31.41 -34.12 23.56
CA ARG A 482 -30.08 -33.51 23.78
C ARG A 482 -30.20 -32.03 24.11
N ALA A 483 -29.43 -31.56 25.09
CA ALA A 483 -29.40 -30.16 25.49
C ALA A 483 -28.28 -29.44 24.72
N GLY A 484 -28.60 -28.37 24.00
CA GLY A 484 -27.64 -27.61 23.20
C GLY A 484 -28.08 -26.17 22.96
N LYS A 485 -27.15 -25.32 22.55
CA LYS A 485 -27.48 -23.93 22.15
C LYS A 485 -27.96 -23.92 20.70
N CYS A 486 -28.84 -23.00 20.37
CA CYS A 486 -29.42 -22.85 19.04
C CYS A 486 -29.25 -21.45 18.47
N TRP A 487 -29.33 -21.36 17.15
CA TRP A 487 -29.36 -20.13 16.37
C TRP A 487 -30.69 -20.01 15.65
N ILE A 488 -31.23 -18.80 15.61
CA ILE A 488 -32.38 -18.45 14.78
C ILE A 488 -31.82 -17.94 13.45
N LEU A 489 -32.12 -18.66 12.37
CA LEU A 489 -31.65 -18.35 11.03
C LEU A 489 -32.53 -17.29 10.36
N ARG A 490 -33.85 -17.36 10.57
CA ARG A 490 -34.86 -16.50 9.93
C ARG A 490 -35.99 -16.18 10.90
N ASN A 491 -36.80 -15.17 10.58
CA ASN A 491 -37.98 -14.78 11.37
C ASN A 491 -37.66 -14.51 12.86
N ALA A 492 -36.61 -13.74 13.13
CA ALA A 492 -36.14 -13.44 14.49
C ALA A 492 -37.27 -13.03 15.45
N ASP A 493 -38.15 -12.12 15.01
CA ASP A 493 -39.28 -11.61 15.80
C ASP A 493 -40.28 -12.72 16.22
N ARG A 494 -40.38 -13.79 15.43
CA ARG A 494 -41.26 -14.92 15.74
C ARG A 494 -40.69 -15.81 16.84
N TRP A 495 -39.37 -15.93 16.92
CA TRP A 495 -38.68 -16.99 17.67
C TRP A 495 -37.91 -16.48 18.90
N ALA A 496 -37.40 -15.25 18.89
CA ALA A 496 -36.52 -14.72 19.93
C ALA A 496 -37.13 -14.82 21.35
N ASP A 497 -38.42 -14.51 21.48
CA ASP A 497 -39.12 -14.48 22.77
C ASP A 497 -39.90 -15.76 23.08
N ARG A 498 -39.88 -16.78 22.20
CA ARG A 498 -40.61 -18.02 22.44
C ARG A 498 -39.97 -18.85 23.56
N PRO A 499 -40.73 -19.71 24.27
CA PRO A 499 -40.15 -20.64 25.25
C PRO A 499 -39.19 -21.64 24.59
N SER A 500 -38.18 -22.09 25.35
CA SER A 500 -37.17 -23.03 24.83
C SER A 500 -37.75 -24.36 24.34
N SER A 501 -38.86 -24.83 24.91
CA SER A 501 -39.56 -26.04 24.43
C SER A 501 -40.10 -25.87 23.01
N VAL A 502 -40.64 -24.71 22.67
CA VAL A 502 -41.21 -24.39 21.35
C VAL A 502 -40.09 -24.24 20.33
N VAL A 503 -39.01 -23.54 20.70
CA VAL A 503 -37.81 -23.38 19.86
C VAL A 503 -37.13 -24.73 19.61
N GLY A 504 -37.12 -25.61 20.60
CA GLY A 504 -36.59 -26.96 20.46
C GLY A 504 -37.39 -27.84 19.51
N GLY A 505 -38.71 -27.65 19.43
CA GLY A 505 -39.57 -28.29 18.44
C GLY A 505 -39.27 -27.82 17.01
N GLU A 506 -39.11 -26.52 16.80
CA GLU A 506 -38.75 -25.98 15.48
C GLU A 506 -37.38 -26.49 15.00
N ALA A 507 -36.38 -26.52 15.89
CA ALA A 507 -35.06 -27.05 15.57
C ALA A 507 -35.09 -28.56 15.23
N ALA A 508 -36.02 -29.33 15.82
CA ALA A 508 -36.16 -30.75 15.54
C ALA A 508 -36.74 -31.00 14.14
N ARG A 509 -37.58 -30.09 13.63
CA ARG A 509 -38.28 -30.20 12.34
C ARG A 509 -37.34 -30.48 11.17
N ALA A 510 -36.15 -29.88 11.17
CA ALA A 510 -35.15 -30.11 10.13
C ALA A 510 -34.75 -31.58 9.96
N ARG A 511 -34.72 -32.34 11.06
CA ARG A 511 -34.35 -33.76 11.07
C ARG A 511 -35.54 -34.72 11.11
N GLU A 512 -36.77 -34.20 11.21
CA GLU A 512 -38.02 -34.98 11.14
C GLU A 512 -38.54 -35.12 9.71
N LEU A 513 -38.11 -34.24 8.80
CA LEU A 513 -38.55 -34.19 7.40
C LEU A 513 -37.77 -35.13 6.45
N ARG A 514 -36.75 -35.86 6.92
CA ARG A 514 -35.83 -36.69 6.09
C ARG A 514 -35.44 -37.99 6.82
N GLU A 515 -34.87 -38.96 6.10
CA GLU A 515 -34.48 -40.28 6.62
C GLU A 515 -33.60 -40.21 7.88
N TYR A 516 -33.74 -41.20 8.78
CA TYR A 516 -33.20 -41.19 10.14
C TYR A 516 -31.67 -41.04 10.25
N SER A 517 -30.91 -41.19 9.15
CA SER A 517 -29.45 -41.16 9.09
C SER A 517 -28.85 -39.96 8.36
N ALA A 518 -29.65 -39.02 7.84
CA ALA A 518 -29.11 -37.89 7.09
C ALA A 518 -28.24 -36.99 7.98
N THR A 519 -27.03 -36.65 7.49
CA THR A 519 -26.16 -35.67 8.13
C THR A 519 -26.73 -34.26 7.92
N ALA A 520 -26.24 -33.27 8.68
CA ALA A 520 -26.67 -31.89 8.49
C ALA A 520 -26.28 -31.36 7.09
N LEU A 521 -25.18 -31.85 6.51
CA LEU A 521 -24.78 -31.53 5.14
C LEU A 521 -25.74 -32.11 4.11
N ASP A 522 -26.13 -33.37 4.26
CA ASP A 522 -27.09 -34.02 3.33
C ASP A 522 -28.42 -33.26 3.32
N ILE A 523 -28.90 -32.86 4.50
CA ILE A 523 -30.14 -32.07 4.64
C ILE A 523 -30.03 -30.74 3.90
N LEU A 524 -28.90 -30.03 4.01
CA LEU A 524 -28.71 -28.76 3.32
C LEU A 524 -28.57 -28.97 1.80
N ALA A 525 -27.81 -29.98 1.37
CA ALA A 525 -27.59 -30.31 -0.03
C ALA A 525 -28.90 -30.62 -0.76
N ASP A 526 -29.77 -31.42 -0.13
CA ASP A 526 -31.12 -31.72 -0.63
C ASP A 526 -31.98 -30.46 -0.79
N CYS A 527 -31.96 -29.55 0.20
CA CYS A 527 -32.75 -28.32 0.12
C CYS A 527 -32.19 -27.29 -0.87
N THR A 528 -30.90 -27.37 -1.21
CA THR A 528 -30.31 -26.53 -2.26
C THR A 528 -30.60 -27.06 -3.66
N SER A 529 -30.63 -28.38 -3.86
CA SER A 529 -30.92 -28.99 -5.17
C SER A 529 -32.38 -28.85 -5.59
N ASP A 530 -33.31 -28.86 -4.63
CA ASP A 530 -34.74 -28.60 -4.86
C ASP A 530 -35.02 -27.16 -5.39
N ASP A 531 -34.16 -26.17 -5.12
CA ASP A 531 -34.30 -24.77 -5.59
C ASP A 531 -33.72 -24.54 -7.00
N GLU A 532 -32.67 -25.28 -7.39
CA GLU A 532 -32.09 -25.16 -8.75
C GLU A 532 -32.94 -25.84 -9.84
N GLY A 533 -33.79 -26.81 -9.48
CA GLY A 533 -34.75 -27.46 -10.38
C GLY A 533 -35.95 -26.60 -10.80
N LEU A 534 -36.06 -25.37 -10.29
CA LEU A 534 -37.19 -24.46 -10.49
C LEU A 534 -36.90 -23.26 -11.41
N ARG A 535 -35.75 -23.21 -12.12
CA ARG A 535 -35.55 -22.23 -13.19
C ARG A 535 -36.39 -22.61 -14.42
N PRO A 536 -37.32 -21.77 -14.91
CA PRO A 536 -37.95 -22.01 -16.20
C PRO A 536 -36.92 -21.81 -17.32
N CYS A 537 -36.98 -22.69 -18.32
CA CYS A 537 -36.23 -22.61 -19.58
C CYS A 537 -36.41 -21.28 -20.31
#